data_AF-A0A8G1Z5C6-F1
#
_entry.id   AF-A0A8G1Z5C6-F1
#
_cell.length_a   1.000
_cell.length_b   1.000
_cell.length_c   1.000
_cell.angle_alpha   90.00
_cell.angle_beta   90.00
_cell.angle_gamma   90.00
#
_symmetry.space_group_name_H-M   'P 1'
#
loop_
_entity.id
_entity.type
_entity.pdbx_description
1 polymer ?
#
loop_
_entity_poly.entity_id
_entity_poly.type
_entity_poly.pdbx_seq_one_letter_code
_entity_poly.pdbx_strand_id
1 'polypeptide(L)'
;MAASKPSPTEAEVSRNEAARLIAVTPQRLEQHVRDGFIVRSGRGRYRICDVVHGRIKFLEAERDRAAAGSGDDLRRTKQQEIQQRIAIRDRSLINFDEAMAALEAICGLFLAAISGLPAQITREHGERTRIEGICDAVRGRLSTRFAEVMEAVRAGKPVGGAEPEEDRP
;
A
#
# COMPACT_ATOMS: atom_id res chain seq x y z
N MET A 1 -24.86 -36.32 -52.64
CA MET A 1 -25.12 -35.42 -51.50
C MET A 1 -24.03 -35.64 -50.45
N ALA A 2 -23.07 -34.72 -50.33
CA ALA A 2 -21.98 -34.85 -49.35
C ALA A 2 -22.51 -34.49 -47.96
N ALA A 3 -22.36 -35.39 -46.99
CA ALA A 3 -22.71 -35.14 -45.60
C ALA A 3 -21.84 -33.99 -45.06
N SER A 4 -22.47 -32.87 -44.72
CA SER A 4 -21.83 -31.73 -44.06
C SER A 4 -21.24 -32.20 -42.74
N LYS A 5 -19.91 -32.06 -42.57
CA LYS A 5 -19.26 -32.37 -41.29
C LYS A 5 -19.82 -31.41 -40.24
N PRO A 6 -20.27 -31.90 -39.07
CA PRO A 6 -20.83 -31.02 -38.04
C PRO A 6 -19.80 -29.96 -37.67
N SER A 7 -20.28 -28.74 -37.45
CA SER A 7 -19.45 -27.65 -36.95
C SER A 7 -18.74 -28.10 -35.65
N PRO A 8 -17.49 -27.67 -35.39
CA PRO A 8 -16.75 -28.06 -34.18
C PRO A 8 -17.52 -27.76 -32.88
N THR A 9 -18.42 -26.77 -32.93
CA THR A 9 -19.26 -26.29 -31.84
C THR A 9 -20.38 -27.28 -31.47
N GLU A 10 -20.88 -28.04 -32.43
CA GLU A 10 -21.96 -29.02 -32.25
C GLU A 10 -21.45 -30.45 -32.08
N ALA A 11 -20.16 -30.67 -32.30
CA ALA A 11 -19.54 -31.97 -32.15
C ALA A 11 -19.67 -32.49 -30.71
N GLU A 12 -20.21 -33.71 -30.59
CA GLU A 12 -20.33 -34.41 -29.32
C GLU A 12 -19.25 -35.46 -29.14
N VAL A 13 -18.75 -35.54 -27.90
CA VAL A 13 -17.74 -36.50 -27.48
C VAL A 13 -18.24 -37.33 -26.30
N SER A 14 -17.65 -38.52 -26.15
CA SER A 14 -17.87 -39.36 -24.98
C SER A 14 -17.24 -38.76 -23.72
N ARG A 15 -17.66 -39.25 -22.55
CA ARG A 15 -17.06 -38.87 -21.26
C ARG A 15 -15.53 -38.98 -21.23
N ASN A 16 -14.96 -40.05 -21.78
CA ASN A 16 -13.52 -40.29 -21.76
C ASN A 16 -12.75 -39.36 -22.71
N GLU A 17 -13.37 -38.97 -23.81
CA GLU A 17 -12.81 -38.00 -24.75
C GLU A 17 -12.91 -36.57 -24.19
N ALA A 18 -14.05 -36.21 -23.59
CA ALA A 18 -14.23 -34.93 -22.91
C ALA A 18 -13.22 -34.75 -21.77
N ALA A 19 -13.00 -35.78 -20.95
CA ALA A 19 -12.03 -35.74 -19.87
C ALA A 19 -10.59 -35.53 -20.40
N ARG A 20 -10.23 -36.24 -21.48
CA ARG A 20 -8.93 -36.07 -22.15
C ARG A 20 -8.77 -34.69 -22.77
N LEU A 21 -9.83 -34.13 -23.37
CA LEU A 21 -9.82 -32.80 -23.99
C LEU A 21 -9.40 -31.71 -23.02
N ILE A 22 -9.91 -31.73 -21.79
CA ILE A 22 -9.57 -30.75 -20.73
C ILE A 22 -8.48 -31.25 -19.78
N ALA A 23 -7.77 -32.33 -20.13
CA ALA A 23 -6.67 -32.91 -19.38
C ALA A 23 -6.99 -33.26 -17.91
N VAL A 24 -8.15 -33.85 -17.65
CA VAL A 24 -8.57 -34.31 -16.31
C VAL A 24 -9.01 -35.77 -16.32
N THR A 25 -9.16 -36.37 -15.14
CA THR A 25 -9.73 -37.73 -15.02
C THR A 25 -11.24 -37.72 -15.28
N PRO A 26 -11.85 -38.83 -15.76
CA PRO A 26 -13.29 -38.91 -15.95
C PRO A 26 -14.10 -38.66 -14.67
N GLN A 27 -13.52 -38.94 -13.50
CA GLN A 27 -14.13 -38.63 -12.21
C GLN A 27 -14.12 -37.12 -11.93
N ARG A 28 -13.04 -36.42 -12.29
CA ARG A 28 -12.94 -34.97 -12.13
C ARG A 28 -13.88 -34.22 -13.08
N LEU A 29 -14.06 -34.73 -14.31
CA LEU A 29 -15.08 -34.22 -15.23
C LEU A 29 -16.49 -34.31 -14.61
N GLU A 30 -16.83 -35.45 -14.00
CA GLU A 30 -18.12 -35.63 -13.31
C GLU A 30 -18.28 -34.71 -12.11
N GLN A 31 -17.20 -34.40 -11.40
CA GLN A 31 -17.22 -33.38 -10.35
C GLN A 31 -17.59 -32.01 -10.93
N HIS A 32 -16.96 -31.58 -12.02
CA HIS A 32 -17.29 -30.32 -12.67
C HIS A 32 -18.73 -30.25 -13.20
N VAL A 33 -19.32 -31.38 -13.60
CA VAL A 33 -20.74 -31.47 -13.96
C VAL A 33 -21.63 -31.30 -12.72
N ARG A 34 -21.30 -31.99 -11.62
CA ARG A 34 -22.05 -31.88 -10.35
C ARG A 34 -21.96 -30.48 -9.74
N ASP A 35 -20.80 -29.84 -9.88
CA ASP A 35 -20.55 -28.47 -9.45
C ASP A 35 -21.21 -27.43 -10.38
N GLY A 36 -21.87 -27.87 -11.46
CA GLY A 36 -22.63 -27.02 -12.37
C GLY A 36 -21.80 -26.28 -13.43
N PHE A 37 -20.49 -26.54 -13.53
CA PHE A 37 -19.63 -25.89 -14.51
C PHE A 37 -19.80 -26.45 -15.93
N ILE A 38 -20.04 -27.76 -16.07
CA ILE A 38 -20.15 -28.45 -17.36
C ILE A 38 -21.55 -29.04 -17.54
N VAL A 39 -22.16 -28.77 -18.70
CA VAL A 39 -23.49 -29.29 -19.06
C VAL A 39 -23.35 -30.52 -19.97
N ARG A 40 -24.20 -31.54 -19.74
CA ARG A 40 -24.29 -32.71 -20.63
C ARG A 40 -25.27 -32.42 -21.76
N SER A 41 -24.94 -32.89 -22.97
CA SER A 41 -25.86 -32.85 -24.11
C SER A 41 -26.78 -34.09 -24.16
N GLY A 42 -26.38 -35.18 -23.50
CA GLY A 42 -27.17 -36.40 -23.39
C GLY A 42 -26.54 -37.43 -22.46
N ARG A 43 -27.07 -38.66 -22.45
CA ARG A 43 -26.58 -39.74 -21.59
C ARG A 43 -25.14 -40.12 -21.97
N GLY A 44 -24.17 -39.64 -21.18
CA GLY A 44 -22.74 -39.89 -21.40
C GLY A 44 -22.13 -39.11 -22.57
N ARG A 45 -22.84 -38.09 -23.08
CA ARG A 45 -22.44 -37.26 -24.23
C ARG A 45 -22.26 -35.80 -23.80
N TYR A 46 -21.27 -35.17 -24.41
CA TYR A 46 -20.88 -33.79 -24.11
C TYR A 46 -20.58 -33.04 -25.40
N ARG A 47 -21.12 -31.84 -25.54
CA ARG A 47 -20.66 -30.92 -26.59
C ARG A 47 -19.29 -30.38 -26.23
N ILE A 48 -18.38 -30.35 -27.20
CA ILE A 48 -17.01 -29.88 -27.01
C ILE A 48 -16.99 -28.47 -26.41
N CYS A 49 -17.81 -27.55 -26.94
CA CYS A 49 -17.86 -26.18 -26.44
C CYS A 49 -18.32 -26.07 -24.98
N ASP A 50 -19.31 -26.86 -24.55
CA ASP A 50 -19.80 -26.83 -23.18
C ASP A 50 -18.72 -27.27 -22.18
N VAL A 51 -17.91 -28.25 -22.56
CA VAL A 51 -16.80 -28.77 -21.74
C VAL A 51 -15.69 -27.73 -21.61
N VAL A 52 -15.28 -27.11 -22.73
CA VAL A 52 -14.21 -26.10 -22.74
C VAL A 52 -14.64 -24.86 -21.96
N HIS A 53 -15.81 -24.30 -22.25
CA HIS A 53 -16.33 -23.13 -21.55
C HIS A 53 -16.53 -23.40 -20.06
N GLY A 54 -17.04 -24.58 -19.70
CA GLY A 54 -17.18 -24.97 -18.31
C GLY A 54 -15.85 -25.05 -17.58
N ARG A 55 -14.80 -25.56 -18.25
CA ARG A 55 -13.45 -25.60 -17.68
C ARG A 55 -12.88 -24.20 -17.47
N ILE A 56 -13.06 -23.28 -18.42
CA ILE A 56 -12.62 -21.89 -18.30
C ILE A 56 -13.29 -21.23 -17.08
N LYS A 57 -14.62 -21.32 -16.98
CA LYS A 57 -15.37 -20.78 -15.84
C LYS A 57 -14.91 -21.35 -14.50
N PHE A 58 -14.60 -22.65 -14.45
CA PHE A 58 -14.08 -23.28 -13.24
C PHE A 58 -12.74 -22.67 -12.82
N LEU A 59 -11.80 -22.50 -13.77
CA LEU A 59 -10.47 -21.94 -13.50
C LEU A 59 -10.54 -20.48 -13.07
N GLU A 60 -11.42 -19.69 -13.68
CA GLU A 60 -11.70 -18.31 -13.26
C GLU A 60 -12.24 -18.28 -11.82
N ALA A 61 -13.24 -19.10 -11.51
CA ALA A 61 -13.79 -19.18 -10.16
C ALA A 61 -12.79 -19.71 -9.12
N GLU A 62 -11.81 -20.53 -9.51
CA GLU A 62 -10.73 -20.99 -8.64
C GLU A 62 -9.71 -19.87 -8.39
N ARG A 63 -9.35 -19.11 -9.43
CA ARG A 63 -8.49 -17.94 -9.33
C ARG A 63 -9.12 -16.86 -8.45
N ASP A 64 -10.41 -16.58 -8.63
CA ASP A 64 -11.10 -15.55 -7.85
C ASP A 64 -11.24 -15.96 -6.38
N ARG A 65 -11.45 -17.26 -6.10
CA ARG A 65 -11.39 -17.80 -4.72
C ARG A 65 -9.99 -17.72 -4.12
N ALA A 66 -8.95 -17.97 -4.91
CA ALA A 66 -7.56 -17.82 -4.45
C ALA A 66 -7.21 -16.35 -4.17
N ALA A 67 -7.71 -15.42 -4.98
CA ALA A 67 -7.55 -13.98 -4.78
C ALA A 67 -8.34 -13.45 -3.58
N ALA A 68 -9.51 -14.02 -3.27
CA ALA A 68 -10.31 -13.67 -2.10
C ALA A 68 -9.77 -14.27 -0.78
N GLY A 69 -8.78 -15.17 -0.83
CA GLY A 69 -8.14 -15.74 0.35
C GLY A 69 -7.15 -14.76 0.98
N SER A 70 -7.21 -14.60 2.32
CA SER A 70 -6.45 -13.66 3.19
C SER A 70 -4.91 -13.69 3.09
N GLY A 71 -4.33 -14.40 2.13
CA GLY A 71 -2.89 -14.47 1.88
C GLY A 71 -2.33 -13.28 1.08
N ASP A 72 -3.15 -12.56 0.33
CA ASP A 72 -2.70 -11.41 -0.48
C ASP A 72 -2.44 -10.16 0.38
N ASP A 73 -3.32 -9.87 1.34
CA ASP A 73 -3.10 -8.78 2.31
C ASP A 73 -1.85 -9.02 3.15
N LEU A 74 -1.64 -10.24 3.67
CA LEU A 74 -0.47 -10.54 4.49
C LEU A 74 0.84 -10.44 3.69
N ARG A 75 0.83 -10.83 2.41
CA ARG A 75 1.99 -10.69 1.51
C ARG A 75 2.24 -9.24 1.17
N ARG A 76 1.19 -8.46 0.89
CA ARG A 76 1.26 -7.02 0.63
C ARG A 76 1.79 -6.24 1.84
N THR A 77 1.29 -6.54 3.04
CA THR A 77 1.78 -5.93 4.30
C THR A 77 3.24 -6.29 4.55
N LYS A 78 3.64 -7.56 4.38
CA LYS A 78 5.05 -7.98 4.54
C LYS A 78 5.97 -7.32 3.51
N GLN A 79 5.50 -7.16 2.28
CA GLN A 79 6.28 -6.53 1.21
C GLN A 79 6.45 -5.02 1.45
N GLN A 80 5.43 -4.35 2.00
CA GLN A 80 5.53 -2.97 2.48
C GLN A 80 6.48 -2.82 3.67
N GLU A 81 6.42 -3.73 4.64
CA GLU A 81 7.35 -3.74 5.79
C GLU A 81 8.80 -3.91 5.34
N ILE A 82 9.07 -4.81 4.40
CA ILE A 82 10.41 -5.03 3.83
C ILE A 82 10.91 -3.77 3.11
N GLN A 83 10.06 -3.10 2.33
CA GLN A 83 10.41 -1.85 1.65
C GLN A 83 10.72 -0.73 2.65
N GLN A 84 9.93 -0.59 3.72
CA GLN A 84 10.18 0.39 4.78
C GLN A 84 11.51 0.11 5.50
N ARG A 85 11.83 -1.15 5.81
CA ARG A 85 13.11 -1.54 6.42
C ARG A 85 14.31 -1.26 5.51
N ILE A 86 14.18 -1.44 4.19
CA ILE A 86 15.24 -1.12 3.22
C ILE A 86 15.46 0.40 3.16
N ALA A 87 14.40 1.20 3.12
CA ALA A 87 14.51 2.66 3.09
C ALA A 87 15.10 3.25 4.39
N ILE A 88 14.81 2.65 5.56
CA ILE A 88 15.48 3.00 6.83
C ILE A 88 16.99 2.70 6.76
N ARG A 89 17.36 1.57 6.16
CA ARG A 89 18.76 1.13 6.05
C ARG A 89 19.61 2.04 5.17
N ASP A 90 19.02 2.64 4.14
CA ASP A 90 19.70 3.55 3.21
C ASP A 90 19.76 5.02 3.70
N ARG A 91 19.42 5.28 4.98
CA ARG A 91 19.33 6.64 5.60
C ARG A 91 18.35 7.59 4.89
N SER A 92 17.47 7.08 4.03
CA SER A 92 16.42 7.90 3.39
C SER A 92 15.19 8.07 4.27
N LEU A 93 15.01 7.21 5.28
CA LEU A 93 14.01 7.35 6.34
C LEU A 93 14.70 7.31 7.71
N ILE A 94 14.58 8.39 8.48
CA ILE A 94 14.93 8.42 9.91
C ILE A 94 13.69 8.09 10.75
N ASN A 95 13.88 7.54 11.96
CA ASN A 95 12.77 7.36 12.88
C ASN A 95 12.16 8.74 13.19
N PHE A 96 10.84 8.85 13.14
CA PHE A 96 10.13 10.08 13.44
C PHE A 96 10.51 10.66 14.82
N ASP A 97 10.64 9.81 15.84
CA ASP A 97 11.04 10.24 17.18
C ASP A 97 12.48 10.78 17.21
N GLU A 98 13.38 10.18 16.43
CA GLU A 98 14.77 10.62 16.29
C GLU A 98 14.85 11.96 15.53
N ALA A 99 14.05 12.13 14.46
CA ALA A 99 13.91 13.38 13.74
C ALA A 99 13.41 14.52 14.66
N MET A 100 12.43 14.20 15.49
CA MET A 100 11.83 15.14 16.43
C MET A 100 12.83 15.54 17.52
N ALA A 101 13.52 14.57 18.09
CA ALA A 101 14.57 14.82 19.08
C ALA A 101 15.71 15.69 18.49
N ALA A 102 16.11 15.46 17.25
CA ALA A 102 17.12 16.27 16.57
C ALA A 102 16.64 17.72 16.38
N LEU A 103 15.38 17.94 15.97
CA LEU A 103 14.80 19.26 15.82
C LEU A 103 14.66 20.00 17.16
N GLU A 104 14.23 19.32 18.22
CA GLU A 104 14.16 19.88 19.58
C GLU A 104 15.55 20.32 20.07
N ALA A 105 16.58 19.49 19.84
CA ALA A 105 17.95 19.81 20.19
C ALA A 105 18.46 21.06 19.45
N ILE A 106 18.24 21.15 18.13
CA ILE A 106 18.64 22.31 17.32
C ILE A 106 17.92 23.59 17.80
N CYS A 107 16.62 23.52 18.04
CA CYS A 107 15.85 24.65 18.56
C CYS A 107 16.36 25.09 19.94
N GLY A 108 16.67 24.14 20.82
CA GLY A 108 17.24 24.41 22.14
C GLY A 108 18.59 25.14 22.06
N LEU A 109 19.48 24.69 21.18
CA LEU A 109 20.77 25.35 20.93
C LEU A 109 20.60 26.79 20.44
N PHE A 110 19.65 27.03 19.54
CA PHE A 110 19.37 28.38 19.04
C PHE A 110 18.85 29.31 20.14
N LEU A 111 17.90 28.85 20.95
CA LEU A 111 17.37 29.64 22.08
C LEU A 111 18.45 29.92 23.13
N ALA A 112 19.32 28.94 23.42
CA ALA A 112 20.45 29.12 24.33
C ALA A 112 21.46 30.15 23.80
N ALA A 113 21.75 30.14 22.49
CA ALA A 113 22.62 31.13 21.87
C ALA A 113 22.06 32.56 22.03
N ILE A 114 20.75 32.75 21.86
CA ILE A 114 20.08 34.05 22.08
C ILE A 114 20.26 34.52 23.52
N SER A 115 20.10 33.64 24.50
CA SER A 115 20.30 33.97 25.93
C SER A 115 21.73 34.42 26.25
N GLY A 116 22.71 33.98 25.46
CA GLY A 116 24.12 34.38 25.63
C GLY A 116 24.48 35.73 24.99
N LEU A 117 23.62 36.30 24.14
CA LEU A 117 23.92 37.54 23.40
C LEU A 117 24.08 38.79 24.28
N PRO A 118 23.22 39.06 25.29
CA PRO A 118 23.32 40.30 26.07
C PRO A 118 24.68 40.47 26.77
N ALA A 119 25.25 39.37 27.26
CA ALA A 119 26.55 39.35 27.91
C ALA A 119 27.73 39.61 26.94
N GLN A 120 27.56 39.29 25.66
CA GLN A 120 28.56 39.51 24.61
C GLN A 120 28.48 40.93 24.03
N ILE A 121 27.30 41.55 24.02
CA ILE A 121 27.06 42.85 23.39
C ILE A 121 27.58 44.00 24.26
N THR A 122 27.29 43.99 25.57
CA THR A 122 27.63 45.10 26.46
C THR A 122 28.07 44.63 27.83
N ARG A 123 28.89 45.45 28.50
CA ARG A 123 29.31 45.29 29.90
C ARG A 123 28.59 46.22 30.86
N GLU A 124 27.89 47.22 30.33
CA GLU A 124 27.09 48.17 31.11
C GLU A 124 25.80 47.48 31.58
N HIS A 125 25.45 47.65 32.85
CA HIS A 125 24.36 46.89 33.47
C HIS A 125 22.98 47.32 32.98
N GLY A 126 22.72 48.62 32.85
CA GLY A 126 21.41 49.12 32.40
C GLY A 126 21.08 48.71 30.96
N GLU A 127 22.04 48.85 30.06
CA GLU A 127 21.96 48.44 28.66
C GLU A 127 21.82 46.92 28.55
N ARG A 128 22.56 46.16 29.37
CA ARG A 128 22.41 44.70 29.42
C ARG A 128 21.00 44.28 29.81
N THR A 129 20.42 44.86 30.86
CA THR A 129 19.03 44.54 31.27
C THR A 129 18.02 44.87 30.17
N ARG A 130 18.20 45.98 29.45
CA ARG A 130 17.34 46.31 28.31
C ARG A 130 17.45 45.27 27.19
N ILE A 131 18.66 44.84 26.84
CA ILE A 131 18.90 43.84 25.78
C ILE A 131 18.38 42.47 26.21
N GLU A 132 18.58 42.06 27.47
CA GLU A 132 18.03 40.82 28.05
C GLU A 132 16.52 40.76 27.87
N GLY A 133 15.79 41.83 28.21
CA GLY A 133 14.34 41.88 28.04
C GLY A 133 13.88 41.71 26.58
N ILE A 134 14.62 42.26 25.62
CA ILE A 134 14.33 42.10 24.19
C ILE A 134 14.59 40.64 23.76
N CYS A 135 15.74 40.08 24.15
CA CYS A 135 16.12 38.71 23.83
C CYS A 135 15.14 37.70 24.42
N ASP A 136 14.70 37.89 25.67
CA ASP A 136 13.72 37.03 26.33
C ASP A 136 12.35 37.09 25.65
N ALA A 137 11.90 38.28 25.25
CA ALA A 137 10.66 38.42 24.51
C ALA A 137 10.71 37.70 23.16
N VAL A 138 11.83 37.78 22.44
CA VAL A 138 12.04 37.06 21.17
C VAL A 138 12.09 35.54 21.41
N ARG A 139 12.85 35.10 22.41
CA ARG A 139 12.97 33.69 22.81
C ARG A 139 11.63 33.08 23.16
N GLY A 140 10.81 33.79 23.94
CA GLY A 140 9.45 33.36 24.29
C GLY A 140 8.58 33.15 23.05
N ARG A 141 8.53 34.14 22.14
CA ARG A 141 7.77 34.02 20.88
C ARG A 141 8.24 32.85 20.01
N LEU A 142 9.55 32.66 19.89
CA LEU A 142 10.12 31.56 19.09
C LEU A 142 9.84 30.20 19.73
N SER A 143 10.00 30.08 21.06
CA SER A 143 9.73 28.84 21.78
C SER A 143 8.28 28.40 21.62
N THR A 144 7.32 29.32 21.74
CA THR A 144 5.89 29.01 21.52
C THR A 144 5.66 28.54 20.09
N ARG A 145 6.20 29.25 19.10
CA ARG A 145 5.98 28.91 17.69
C ARG A 145 6.65 27.60 17.28
N PHE A 146 7.81 27.29 17.83
CA PHE A 146 8.45 25.98 17.63
C PHE A 146 7.62 24.86 18.26
N ALA A 147 7.09 25.04 19.47
CA ALA A 147 6.21 24.05 20.09
C ALA A 147 4.94 23.80 19.25
N GLU A 148 4.28 24.85 18.76
CA GLU A 148 3.11 24.74 17.88
C GLU A 148 3.42 23.98 16.59
N VAL A 149 4.55 24.30 15.96
CA VAL A 149 5.03 23.61 14.75
C VAL A 149 5.28 22.13 15.03
N MET A 150 5.97 21.81 16.12
CA MET A 150 6.31 20.43 16.48
C MET A 150 5.07 19.60 16.77
N GLU A 151 4.08 20.18 17.46
CA GLU A 151 2.78 19.52 17.68
C GLU A 151 2.01 19.33 16.36
N ALA A 152 2.07 20.30 15.44
CA ALA A 152 1.45 20.14 14.12
C ALA A 152 2.11 19.01 13.30
N VAL A 153 3.45 18.90 13.33
CA VAL A 153 4.19 17.79 12.70
C VAL A 153 3.80 16.45 13.35
N ARG A 154 3.73 16.37 14.68
CA ARG A 154 3.27 15.17 15.41
C ARG A 154 1.85 14.75 15.06
N ALA A 155 0.96 15.72 14.86
CA ALA A 155 -0.42 15.50 14.46
C ALA A 155 -0.60 15.22 12.95
N GLY A 156 0.49 15.20 12.17
CA GLY A 156 0.45 15.01 10.71
C GLY A 156 -0.23 16.16 9.96
N LYS A 157 -0.30 17.35 10.55
CA LYS A 157 -0.86 18.54 9.91
C LYS A 157 0.22 19.20 9.03
N PRO A 158 -0.16 19.81 7.90
CA PRO A 158 0.79 20.55 7.08
C PRO A 158 1.40 21.69 7.90
N VAL A 159 2.73 21.82 7.83
CA VAL A 159 3.52 22.80 8.58
C VAL A 159 4.28 23.66 7.59
N GLY A 160 4.08 24.98 7.68
CA GLY A 160 4.54 25.91 6.65
C GLY A 160 3.61 25.86 5.43
N GLY A 161 3.43 26.99 4.76
CA GLY A 161 2.51 27.15 3.63
C GLY A 161 2.94 26.41 2.36
N ALA A 162 3.28 25.13 2.46
CA ALA A 162 3.27 24.25 1.31
C ALA A 162 1.80 23.98 0.99
N GLU A 163 1.29 24.68 -0.03
CA GLU A 163 0.04 24.28 -0.65
C GLU A 163 0.11 22.80 -1.03
N PRO A 164 -0.99 22.05 -0.87
CA PRO A 164 -1.01 20.64 -1.23
C PRO A 164 -0.54 20.49 -2.68
N GLU A 165 0.45 19.61 -2.88
CA GLU A 165 0.87 19.18 -4.22
C GLU A 165 -0.38 18.62 -4.91
N GLU A 166 -0.92 19.40 -5.84
CA GLU A 166 -2.08 19.03 -6.63
C GLU A 166 -1.63 17.89 -7.53
N ASP A 167 -2.07 16.68 -7.18
CA ASP A 167 -1.82 15.44 -7.91
C ASP A 167 -2.32 15.62 -9.34
N ARG A 168 -1.39 15.88 -10.27
CA ARG A 168 -1.73 16.14 -11.67
C ARG A 168 -1.94 14.80 -12.39
N PRO A 169 -3.07 14.61 -13.10
CA PRO A 169 -3.44 13.35 -13.75
C PRO A 169 -2.49 12.94 -14.88
#